data_AF-A0A2G7HJF4-F1
#
_entry.id   AF-A0A2G7HJF4-F1
#
_cell.length_a   1.000
_cell.length_b   1.000
_cell.length_c   1.000
_cell.angle_alpha   90.00
_cell.angle_beta   90.00
_cell.angle_gamma   90.00
#
_symmetry.space_group_name_H-M   'P 1'
#
loop_
_entity.id
_entity.type
_entity.pdbx_description
1 polymer ?
#
loop_
_entity_poly.entity_id
_entity_poly.type
_entity_poly.pdbx_seq_one_letter_code
_entity_poly.pdbx_strand_id
1 'polypeptide(L)'
;MDEYIKKTENLLKNYKEYMVMIKNDALDPKERKHIVLQLKKVNNVLEILSEEEKNIINLVFFNKLPYKEVGNILGLCESTIGYKKKDLIKKIAPIIFVAELSYEEKFEFN
;
A
#
# COMPACT_ATOMS: atom_id res chain seq x y z
N MET A 1 8.59 -5.97 -11.52
CA MET A 1 8.34 -6.08 -10.07
C MET A 1 8.59 -4.77 -9.31
N ASP A 2 9.71 -4.08 -9.54
CA ASP A 2 10.04 -2.81 -8.85
C ASP A 2 9.06 -1.66 -9.09
N GLU A 3 8.42 -1.60 -10.25
CA GLU A 3 7.39 -0.59 -10.55
C GLU A 3 6.16 -0.72 -9.64
N TYR A 4 5.64 -1.95 -9.50
CA TYR A 4 4.46 -2.22 -8.67
C TYR A 4 4.72 -1.98 -7.18
N ILE A 5 5.95 -2.21 -6.71
CA ILE A 5 6.40 -1.85 -5.36
C ILE A 5 6.31 -0.33 -5.18
N LYS A 6 6.81 0.46 -6.14
CA LYS A 6 6.74 1.93 -6.09
C LYS A 6 5.29 2.43 -6.16
N LYS A 7 4.47 1.88 -7.06
CA LYS A 7 3.03 2.19 -7.17
C LYS A 7 2.31 1.92 -5.86
N THR A 8 2.58 0.77 -5.23
CA THR A 8 2.01 0.39 -3.93
C THR A 8 2.44 1.35 -2.82
N GLU A 9 3.73 1.66 -2.75
CA GLU A 9 4.25 2.60 -1.76
C GLU A 9 3.60 3.98 -1.92
N ASN A 10 3.45 4.45 -3.16
CA ASN A 10 2.78 5.72 -3.44
C ASN A 10 1.29 5.67 -3.04
N LEU A 11 0.59 4.60 -3.40
CA LEU A 11 -0.82 4.42 -3.04
C LEU A 11 -1.04 4.47 -1.51
N LEU A 12 -0.16 3.80 -0.75
CA LEU A 12 -0.25 3.80 0.72
C LEU A 12 0.08 5.16 1.32
N LYS A 13 1.11 5.85 0.82
CA LYS A 13 1.48 7.21 1.28
C LYS A 13 0.35 8.21 1.11
N ASN A 14 -0.40 8.09 0.01
CA ASN A 14 -1.48 9.01 -0.33
C ASN A 14 -2.89 8.46 0.01
N TYR A 15 -2.98 7.33 0.71
CA TYR A 15 -4.24 6.65 1.01
C TYR A 15 -5.28 7.60 1.64
N LYS A 16 -4.89 8.35 2.67
CA LYS A 16 -5.77 9.29 3.36
C LYS A 16 -6.21 10.45 2.46
N GLU A 17 -5.31 10.96 1.62
CA GLU A 17 -5.64 12.04 0.67
C GLU A 17 -6.64 11.56 -0.38
N TYR A 18 -6.45 10.37 -0.96
CA TYR A 18 -7.41 9.79 -1.88
C TYR A 18 -8.79 9.56 -1.24
N MET A 19 -8.83 9.10 0.01
CA MET A 19 -10.07 8.95 0.76
C MET A 19 -10.81 10.28 0.94
N VAL A 20 -10.09 11.39 1.15
CA VAL A 20 -10.67 12.74 1.24
C VAL A 20 -11.17 13.21 -0.13
N MET A 21 -10.38 13.03 -1.19
CA MET A 21 -10.76 13.41 -2.55
C MET A 21 -12.03 12.70 -3.02
N ILE A 22 -12.16 11.40 -2.72
CA ILE A 22 -13.37 10.63 -3.04
C ILE A 22 -14.58 11.12 -2.25
N LYS A 23 -14.41 11.47 -0.96
CA LYS A 23 -15.50 11.99 -0.13
C LYS A 23 -16.00 13.36 -0.61
N ASN A 24 -15.10 14.19 -1.15
CA ASN A 24 -15.41 15.53 -1.62
C ASN A 24 -15.81 15.57 -3.10
N ASP A 25 -15.95 14.41 -3.76
CA ASP A 25 -16.23 14.28 -5.20
C ASP A 25 -15.31 15.11 -6.10
N ALA A 26 -14.04 15.22 -5.70
CA ALA A 26 -13.04 16.09 -6.32
C ALA A 26 -12.32 15.45 -7.53
N LEU A 27 -12.79 14.29 -8.00
CA LEU A 27 -12.15 13.48 -9.04
C LEU A 27 -13.11 13.23 -10.19
N ASP A 28 -12.58 13.16 -11.41
CA ASP A 28 -13.36 12.70 -12.57
C ASP A 28 -13.94 11.30 -12.31
N PRO A 29 -15.15 10.96 -12.79
CA PRO A 29 -15.78 9.66 -12.53
C PRO A 29 -14.92 8.44 -12.89
N LYS A 30 -14.12 8.52 -13.97
CA LYS A 30 -13.22 7.42 -14.37
C LYS A 30 -12.08 7.25 -13.39
N GLU A 31 -11.45 8.35 -13.00
CA GLU A 31 -10.36 8.37 -12.02
C GLU A 31 -10.86 7.92 -10.65
N ARG A 32 -12.00 8.44 -10.19
CA ARG A 32 -12.68 8.05 -8.96
C ARG A 32 -12.91 6.55 -8.91
N LYS A 33 -13.48 5.97 -9.98
CA LYS A 33 -13.73 4.52 -10.06
C LYS A 33 -12.43 3.71 -9.94
N HIS A 34 -11.36 4.16 -10.60
CA HIS A 34 -10.06 3.49 -10.52
C HIS A 34 -9.48 3.56 -9.11
N ILE A 35 -9.43 4.74 -8.50
CA ILE A 35 -8.86 4.94 -7.15
C ILE A 35 -9.68 4.17 -6.11
N VAL A 36 -11.02 4.22 -6.15
CA VAL A 36 -11.89 3.44 -5.25
C VAL A 36 -11.57 1.95 -5.33
N LEU A 37 -11.35 1.41 -6.53
CA LEU A 37 -10.97 0.01 -6.70
C LEU A 37 -9.63 -0.29 -6.02
N GLN A 38 -8.62 0.56 -6.20
CA GLN A 38 -7.30 0.36 -5.58
C GLN A 38 -7.38 0.46 -4.04
N LEU A 39 -8.12 1.43 -3.51
CA LEU A 39 -8.33 1.56 -2.06
C LEU A 39 -9.09 0.37 -1.47
N LYS A 40 -10.07 -0.18 -2.21
CA LYS A 40 -10.75 -1.41 -1.80
C LYS A 40 -9.78 -2.58 -1.68
N LYS A 41 -8.85 -2.72 -2.64
CA LYS A 41 -7.81 -3.77 -2.57
C LYS A 41 -6.85 -3.56 -1.40
N VAL A 42 -6.47 -2.30 -1.12
CA VAL A 42 -5.69 -1.97 0.09
C VAL A 42 -6.43 -2.42 1.34
N ASN A 43 -7.72 -2.12 1.47
CA ASN A 43 -8.51 -2.54 2.63
C ASN A 43 -8.59 -4.07 2.76
N ASN A 44 -8.84 -4.78 1.66
CA ASN A 44 -8.84 -6.25 1.66
C ASN A 44 -7.47 -6.83 2.10
N VAL A 45 -6.37 -6.22 1.65
CA VAL A 45 -5.03 -6.61 2.08
C VAL A 45 -4.86 -6.36 3.58
N LEU A 46 -5.29 -5.19 4.09
CA LEU A 46 -5.20 -4.88 5.51
C LEU A 46 -5.99 -5.87 6.37
N GLU A 47 -7.04 -6.51 5.86
CA GLU A 47 -7.78 -7.54 6.59
C GLU A 47 -6.96 -8.82 6.81
N ILE A 48 -6.12 -9.21 5.84
CA ILE A 48 -5.34 -10.46 5.87
C ILE A 48 -3.94 -10.33 6.48
N LEU A 49 -3.45 -9.10 6.68
CA LEU A 49 -2.17 -8.86 7.34
C LEU A 49 -2.25 -9.27 8.82
N SER A 50 -1.12 -9.67 9.41
CA SER A 50 -1.04 -9.83 10.87
C SER A 50 -1.18 -8.48 11.58
N GLU A 51 -1.51 -8.49 12.87
CA GLU A 51 -1.63 -7.24 13.64
C GLU A 51 -0.33 -6.42 13.63
N GLU A 52 0.82 -7.11 13.72
CA GLU A 52 2.14 -6.48 13.62
C GLU A 52 2.34 -5.81 12.25
N GLU A 53 1.99 -6.51 11.17
CA GLU A 53 2.08 -5.99 9.81
C GLU A 53 1.17 -4.77 9.61
N LYS A 54 -0.08 -4.83 10.10
CA LYS A 54 -1.03 -3.71 10.07
C LYS A 54 -0.48 -2.50 10.82
N ASN A 55 0.11 -2.72 12.00
CA ASN A 55 0.69 -1.65 12.80
C ASN A 55 1.82 -0.92 12.07
N ILE A 56 2.69 -1.66 11.37
CA ILE A 56 3.74 -1.03 10.55
C ILE A 56 3.12 -0.19 9.43
N ILE A 57 2.09 -0.69 8.74
CA ILE A 57 1.42 0.10 7.68
C ILE A 57 0.78 1.36 8.26
N ASN A 58 0.02 1.21 9.34
CA ASN A 58 -0.70 2.31 9.97
C ASN A 58 0.25 3.40 10.47
N LEU A 59 1.30 3.01 11.20
CA LEU A 59 2.22 3.98 11.80
C LEU A 59 3.10 4.66 10.74
N VAL A 60 3.63 3.89 9.78
CA VAL A 60 4.56 4.43 8.76
C VAL A 60 3.85 5.18 7.66
N PHE A 61 2.76 4.63 7.08
CA PHE A 61 2.14 5.24 5.90
C PHE A 61 0.98 6.14 6.24
N PHE A 62 0.10 5.71 7.15
CA PHE A 62 -1.12 6.46 7.42
C PHE A 62 -0.88 7.57 8.43
N ASN A 63 -0.10 7.32 9.47
CA ASN A 63 0.27 8.32 10.47
C ASN A 63 1.55 9.06 10.12
N LYS A 64 2.29 8.58 9.10
CA LYS A 64 3.52 9.21 8.59
C LYS A 64 4.58 9.43 9.68
N LEU A 65 4.65 8.52 10.66
CA LEU A 65 5.61 8.62 11.76
C LEU A 65 7.03 8.23 11.29
N PRO A 66 8.07 8.91 11.80
CA PRO A 66 9.45 8.54 11.53
C PRO A 66 9.77 7.17 12.13
N TYR A 67 10.68 6.41 11.50
CA TYR A 67 11.00 5.04 11.92
C TYR A 67 11.47 4.94 13.37
N LYS A 68 12.13 5.98 13.89
CA LYS A 68 12.51 6.09 15.29
C LYS A 68 11.31 5.98 16.24
N GLU A 69 10.26 6.75 15.95
CA GLU A 69 9.04 6.75 16.77
C GLU A 69 8.28 5.44 16.62
N VAL A 70 8.18 4.91 15.39
CA VAL A 70 7.57 3.59 15.15
C VAL A 70 8.32 2.50 15.90
N GLY A 71 9.65 2.54 15.89
CA GLY A 71 10.51 1.62 16.63
C GLY A 71 10.25 1.68 18.14
N ASN A 72 10.15 2.89 18.70
CA ASN A 72 9.82 3.07 20.11
C ASN A 72 8.43 2.51 20.48
N ILE A 73 7.43 2.69 19.60
CA ILE A 73 6.06 2.19 19.81
C ILE A 73 6.02 0.65 19.77
N LEU A 74 6.76 0.05 18.83
CA LEU A 74 6.74 -1.39 18.58
C LEU A 74 7.83 -2.17 19.34
N GLY A 75 8.72 -1.49 20.06
CA GLY A 75 9.87 -2.12 20.72
C GLY A 75 10.90 -2.68 19.73
N LEU A 76 11.05 -2.05 18.56
CA LEU A 76 11.93 -2.48 17.47
C LEU A 76 12.95 -1.40 17.13
N CYS A 77 14.10 -1.77 16.56
CA CYS A 77 15.04 -0.78 16.03
C CYS A 77 14.62 -0.29 14.64
N GLU A 78 15.09 0.91 14.27
CA GLU A 78 14.71 1.59 13.02
C GLU A 78 15.03 0.76 11.76
N SER A 79 16.16 0.05 11.77
CA SER A 79 16.56 -0.81 10.66
C SER A 79 15.56 -1.96 10.47
N THR A 80 15.11 -2.60 11.55
CA THR A 80 14.09 -3.66 11.50
C THR A 80 12.76 -3.13 10.95
N ILE A 81 12.35 -1.92 11.32
CA ILE A 81 11.16 -1.28 10.72
C ILE A 81 11.35 -1.10 9.21
N GLY A 82 12.50 -0.60 8.79
CA GLY A 82 12.83 -0.43 7.37
C GLY A 82 12.77 -1.75 6.58
N TYR A 83 13.34 -2.83 7.12
CA TYR A 83 13.29 -4.16 6.50
C TYR A 83 11.86 -4.71 6.45
N LYS A 84 11.14 -4.71 7.58
CA LYS A 84 9.74 -5.20 7.63
C LYS A 84 8.85 -4.41 6.68
N LYS A 85 8.97 -3.08 6.65
CA LYS A 85 8.24 -2.22 5.71
C LYS A 85 8.51 -2.62 4.25
N LYS A 86 9.78 -2.86 3.88
CA LYS A 86 10.14 -3.29 2.53
C LYS A 86 9.53 -4.64 2.17
N ASP A 87 9.60 -5.61 3.06
CA ASP A 87 9.05 -6.95 2.84
C ASP A 87 7.52 -6.94 2.80
N LEU A 88 6.86 -6.14 3.65
CA LEU A 88 5.42 -5.92 3.57
C LEU A 88 4.99 -5.38 2.21
N ILE A 89 5.66 -4.35 1.69
CA ILE A 89 5.29 -3.78 0.39
C ILE A 89 5.43 -4.83 -0.70
N LYS A 90 6.52 -5.62 -0.69
CA LYS A 90 6.71 -6.72 -1.63
C LYS A 90 5.62 -7.79 -1.53
N LYS A 91 5.18 -8.10 -0.31
CA LYS A 91 4.09 -9.06 -0.04
C LYS A 91 2.75 -8.58 -0.60
N ILE A 92 2.43 -7.29 -0.44
CA ILE A 92 1.09 -6.77 -0.76
C ILE A 92 0.97 -6.16 -2.16
N ALA A 93 2.08 -5.71 -2.75
CA ALA A 93 2.10 -5.16 -4.11
C ALA A 93 1.45 -6.07 -5.16
N PRO A 94 1.74 -7.39 -5.22
CA PRO A 94 1.05 -8.26 -6.14
C PRO A 94 -0.45 -8.28 -5.81
N ILE A 95 -0.89 -8.37 -4.56
CA ILE A 95 -2.33 -8.47 -4.26
C ILE A 95 -3.12 -7.23 -4.75
N ILE A 96 -2.52 -6.04 -4.63
CA ILE A 96 -3.14 -4.78 -5.09
C ILE A 96 -3.10 -4.67 -6.62
N PHE A 97 -2.00 -5.07 -7.27
CA PHE A 97 -1.78 -4.87 -8.70
C PHE A 97 -1.79 -6.17 -9.55
N VAL A 98 -2.26 -7.31 -9.01
CA VAL A 98 -2.21 -8.65 -9.64
C VAL A 98 -2.93 -8.70 -10.99
N ALA A 99 -3.94 -7.87 -11.19
CA ALA A 99 -4.62 -7.75 -12.48
C ALA A 99 -3.71 -7.20 -13.60
N GLU A 100 -2.66 -6.44 -13.29
CA GLU A 100 -1.68 -5.97 -14.28
C GLU A 100 -0.63 -7.05 -14.59
N LEU A 101 -0.22 -7.86 -13.60
CA LEU A 101 0.77 -8.94 -13.77
C LEU A 101 0.27 -10.10 -14.66
N SER A 102 -0.99 -10.52 -14.49
CA SER A 102 -1.58 -11.61 -15.29
C SER A 102 -1.86 -11.23 -16.76
N TYR A 103 -1.85 -9.93 -17.08
CA TYR A 103 -1.96 -9.45 -18.46
C TYR A 103 -0.60 -9.40 -19.14
N GLU A 104 0.48 -9.07 -18.43
CA GLU A 104 1.84 -9.01 -18.98
C GLU A 104 2.40 -10.42 -19.31
N GLU A 105 2.12 -11.43 -18.48
CA GLU A 105 2.55 -12.82 -18.75
C GLU A 105 1.91 -13.43 -20.02
N LYS A 106 0.76 -12.88 -20.47
CA LYS A 106 0.09 -13.34 -21.71
C LYS A 106 0.67 -12.75 -22.99
N PHE A 107 1.51 -11.71 -22.91
CA PHE A 107 2.11 -11.06 -24.08
C PHE A 107 3.58 -11.39 -24.30
N GLU A 108 4.26 -12.04 -23.35
CA GLU A 108 5.63 -12.54 -23.56
C GLU A 108 5.71 -13.93 -24.22
N PHE A 109 4.57 -14.52 -24.59
CA PHE A 109 4.46 -15.83 -25.27
C PHE A 109 3.84 -15.77 -26.68
N ASN A 110 3.82 -14.61 -27.35
CA ASN A 110 3.45 -14.50 -28.77
C ASN A 110 4.64 -14.09 -29.64
#